data_AF-A0A378M8X5-F1
#
_entry.id   AF-A0A378M8X5-F1
#
_cell.length_a   1.000
_cell.length_b   1.000
_cell.length_c   1.000
_cell.angle_alpha   90.00
_cell.angle_beta   90.00
_cell.angle_gamma   90.00
#
_symmetry.space_group_name_H-M   'P 1'
#
loop_
_entity.id
_entity.type
_entity.pdbx_description
1 polymer ?
#
loop_
_entity_poly.entity_id
_entity_poly.type
_entity_poly.pdbx_seq_one_letter_code
_entity_poly.pdbx_strand_id
1 'polypeptide(L)'
;MASHVKSDIEIATAAEILPITEVAAKIGLEEENLELYGKNKAKLTYQTLQSLEQKEDGKLILVTAINPTPAGEGKSTVTVGLGDALSQKRNRQSLRSANLL
;
A
#
# COMPACT_ATOMS: atom_id res chain seq x y z
N MET A 1 -33.16 2.09 10.23
CA MET A 1 -32.19 1.20 10.89
C MET A 1 -30.84 1.90 10.84
N ALA A 2 -30.22 2.22 11.98
CA ALA A 2 -28.89 2.83 11.96
C ALA A 2 -27.86 1.75 11.61
N SER A 3 -27.13 1.93 10.51
CA SER A 3 -25.99 1.06 10.17
C SER A 3 -24.87 1.30 11.19
N HIS A 4 -24.54 0.29 11.98
CA HIS A 4 -23.39 0.34 12.87
C HIS A 4 -22.11 0.20 12.05
N VAL A 5 -21.49 1.32 11.68
CA VAL A 5 -20.18 1.34 11.03
C VAL A 5 -19.12 1.13 12.12
N LYS A 6 -18.25 0.14 11.93
CA LYS A 6 -17.11 -0.10 12.84
C LYS A 6 -16.13 1.07 12.75
N SER A 7 -15.47 1.37 13.85
CA SER A 7 -14.34 2.31 13.87
C SER A 7 -13.13 1.77 13.09
N ASP A 8 -12.24 2.66 12.64
CA ASP A 8 -11.03 2.27 11.90
C ASP A 8 -10.17 1.26 12.66
N ILE A 9 -10.06 1.41 13.98
CA ILE A 9 -9.28 0.50 14.82
C ILE A 9 -9.93 -0.89 14.90
N GLU A 10 -11.26 -0.96 15.02
CA GLU A 10 -11.97 -2.25 15.04
C GLU A 10 -11.83 -2.98 13.70
N ILE A 11 -11.84 -2.24 12.58
CA ILE A 11 -11.60 -2.81 11.25
C ILE A 11 -10.16 -3.32 11.16
N ALA A 12 -9.18 -2.53 11.59
CA ALA A 12 -7.76 -2.90 11.54
C ALA A 12 -7.42 -4.10 12.44
N THR A 13 -7.98 -4.17 13.65
CA THR A 13 -7.76 -5.30 14.56
C THR A 13 -8.44 -6.58 14.08
N ALA A 14 -9.59 -6.48 13.40
CA ALA A 14 -10.31 -7.65 12.88
C ALA A 14 -9.73 -8.18 11.55
N ALA A 15 -8.80 -7.46 10.91
CA ALA A 15 -8.26 -7.83 9.62
C ALA A 15 -7.31 -9.03 9.72
N GLU A 16 -7.47 -10.00 8.80
CA GLU A 16 -6.50 -11.07 8.61
C GLU A 16 -5.30 -10.55 7.80
N ILE A 17 -4.19 -10.31 8.49
CA ILE A 17 -2.98 -9.77 7.89
C ILE A 17 -2.09 -10.91 7.38
N LEU A 18 -1.78 -10.88 6.08
CA LEU A 18 -0.82 -11.79 5.47
C LEU A 18 0.62 -11.49 5.95
N PRO A 19 1.49 -12.51 6.06
CA PRO A 19 2.92 -12.29 6.20
C PRO A 19 3.45 -11.36 5.10
N ILE A 20 4.38 -10.47 5.46
CA ILE A 20 4.93 -9.50 4.50
C ILE A 20 5.68 -10.17 3.34
N THR A 21 6.24 -11.36 3.57
CA THR A 21 6.88 -12.20 2.56
C THR A 21 5.89 -12.64 1.48
N GLU A 22 4.66 -13.02 1.86
CA GLU A 22 3.60 -13.37 0.91
C GLU A 22 3.11 -12.16 0.11
N VAL A 23 3.06 -10.98 0.73
CA VAL A 23 2.72 -9.73 0.03
C VAL A 23 3.82 -9.36 -0.98
N ALA A 24 5.09 -9.50 -0.60
CA ALA A 24 6.23 -9.22 -1.46
C ALA A 24 6.30 -10.17 -2.67
N ALA A 25 5.99 -11.46 -2.46
CA ALA A 25 5.94 -12.45 -3.54
C ALA A 25 4.94 -12.07 -4.66
N LYS A 26 3.82 -11.39 -4.32
CA LYS A 26 2.83 -10.93 -5.32
C LYS A 26 3.38 -9.88 -6.30
N ILE A 27 4.48 -9.21 -5.94
CA ILE A 27 5.17 -8.23 -6.80
C ILE A 27 6.53 -8.75 -7.29
N GLY A 28 6.78 -10.06 -7.17
CA GLY A 28 8.00 -10.70 -7.67
C GLY A 28 9.24 -10.41 -6.83
N LEU A 29 9.08 -10.17 -5.52
CA LEU A 29 10.18 -10.08 -4.57
C LEU A 29 10.28 -11.37 -3.76
N GLU A 30 11.51 -11.82 -3.56
CA GLU A 30 11.87 -13.01 -2.79
C GLU A 30 12.35 -12.63 -1.39
N GLU A 31 12.49 -13.61 -0.50
CA GLU A 31 12.87 -13.37 0.90
C GLU A 31 14.23 -12.67 1.03
N GLU A 32 15.17 -13.00 0.15
CA GLU A 32 16.51 -12.40 0.06
C GLU A 32 16.48 -10.90 -0.31
N ASN A 33 15.36 -10.42 -0.83
CA ASN A 33 15.16 -9.01 -1.14
C ASN A 33 14.70 -8.19 0.08
N LEU A 34 14.46 -8.84 1.22
CA LEU A 34 13.79 -8.26 2.37
C LEU A 34 14.64 -8.30 3.65
N GLU A 35 14.61 -7.20 4.39
CA GLU A 35 15.05 -7.16 5.79
C GLU A 35 13.80 -7.14 6.68
N LEU A 36 13.47 -8.26 7.33
CA LEU A 36 12.21 -8.42 8.07
C LEU A 36 12.21 -7.70 9.43
N TYR A 37 11.08 -7.07 9.76
CA TYR A 37 10.80 -6.43 11.05
C TYR A 37 9.52 -7.02 11.65
N GLY A 38 9.65 -8.23 12.20
CA GLY A 38 8.52 -9.06 12.57
C GLY A 38 7.82 -9.65 11.34
N LYS A 39 6.56 -10.08 11.50
CA LYS A 39 5.85 -10.86 10.46
C LYS A 39 5.25 -10.03 9.33
N ASN A 40 4.92 -8.75 9.60
CA ASN A 40 4.08 -7.94 8.71
C ASN A 40 4.76 -6.67 8.18
N LYS A 41 6.06 -6.51 8.41
CA LYS A 41 6.85 -5.35 7.97
C LYS A 41 8.23 -5.80 7.52
N ALA A 42 8.76 -5.15 6.50
CA ALA A 42 10.10 -5.38 5.99
C ALA A 42 10.64 -4.10 5.33
N LYS A 43 11.95 -3.97 5.25
CA LYS A 43 12.63 -3.06 4.31
C LYS A 43 13.10 -3.84 3.09
N LEU A 44 13.34 -3.13 1.98
CA LEU A 44 14.06 -3.70 0.84
C LEU A 44 15.56 -3.64 1.13
N THR A 45 16.29 -4.70 0.76
CA THR A 45 17.76 -4.68 0.83
C THR A 45 18.31 -3.66 -0.16
N TYR A 46 19.51 -3.16 0.12
CA TYR A 46 20.16 -2.18 -0.75
C TYR A 46 20.43 -2.75 -2.16
N GLN A 47 20.80 -4.04 -2.24
CA GLN A 47 21.03 -4.76 -3.50
C GLN A 47 19.75 -4.82 -4.35
N THR A 48 18.60 -5.06 -3.72
CA THR A 48 17.31 -5.01 -4.42
C THR A 48 17.05 -3.63 -5.00
N LEU A 49 17.29 -2.56 -4.24
CA LEU A 49 17.11 -1.19 -4.74
C LEU A 49 17.99 -0.90 -5.97
N GLN A 50 19.27 -1.28 -5.92
CA GLN A 50 20.19 -1.12 -7.07
C GLN A 50 19.72 -1.89 -8.30
N SER A 51 19.19 -3.11 -8.13
CA SER A 51 18.69 -3.92 -9.25
C SER A 51 17.47 -3.29 -9.96
N LEU A 52 16.72 -2.44 -9.26
CA LEU A 52 15.53 -1.77 -9.80
C LEU A 52 15.88 -0.55 -10.66
N GLU A 53 17.07 0.05 -10.52
CA GLU A 53 17.49 1.21 -11.32
C GLU A 53 17.58 0.90 -12.82
N GLN A 54 17.74 -0.37 -13.18
CA GLN A 54 17.80 -0.82 -14.56
C GLN A 54 16.43 -1.18 -15.16
N LYS A 55 15.35 -1.12 -14.36
CA LYS A 55 14.00 -1.46 -14.81
C LYS A 55 13.25 -0.22 -15.27
N GLU A 56 12.38 -0.39 -16.26
CA GLU A 56 11.46 0.68 -16.67
C GLU A 56 10.47 1.02 -15.55
N ASP A 57 10.19 2.32 -15.41
CA ASP A 57 9.22 2.81 -14.44
C ASP A 57 7.78 2.37 -14.76
N GLY A 58 7.03 2.12 -13.70
CA GLY A 58 5.58 1.94 -13.77
C GLY A 58 4.83 3.24 -14.10
N LYS A 59 3.50 3.18 -14.11
CA LYS A 59 2.67 4.39 -14.25
C LYS A 59 2.57 5.11 -12.92
N LEU A 60 2.92 6.39 -12.90
CA LEU A 60 2.77 7.27 -11.74
C LEU A 60 1.38 7.95 -11.77
N ILE A 61 0.60 7.76 -10.70
CA ILE A 61 -0.70 8.42 -10.52
C ILE A 61 -0.61 9.32 -9.28
N LEU A 62 -0.76 10.62 -9.48
CA LEU A 62 -0.79 11.61 -8.40
C LEU A 62 -2.24 11.80 -7.92
N VAL A 63 -2.50 11.50 -6.65
CA VAL A 63 -3.79 11.79 -5.99
C VAL A 63 -3.65 13.11 -5.23
N THR A 64 -4.46 14.10 -5.60
CA THR A 64 -4.53 15.41 -4.92
C THR A 64 -5.95 15.70 -4.47
N ALA A 65 -6.11 16.72 -3.62
CA ALA A 65 -7.40 17.20 -3.15
C ALA A 65 -7.46 18.72 -3.25
N ILE A 66 -8.67 19.28 -3.08
CA ILE A 66 -8.87 20.70 -2.86
C ILE A 66 -8.25 21.14 -1.52
N ASN A 67 -8.30 22.44 -1.22
CA ASN A 67 -7.85 22.96 0.07
C ASN A 67 -8.57 22.25 1.24
N PRO A 68 -7.86 21.88 2.32
CA PRO A 68 -8.46 21.18 3.44
C PRO A 68 -9.62 21.95 4.08
N THR A 69 -10.67 21.21 4.43
CA THR A 69 -11.86 21.69 5.12
C THR A 69 -12.13 20.85 6.37
N PRO A 70 -12.90 21.36 7.35
CA PRO A 70 -13.27 20.57 8.53
C PRO A 70 -14.08 19.30 8.22
N ALA A 71 -14.72 19.20 7.05
CA ALA A 71 -15.47 18.02 6.64
C ALA A 71 -14.56 16.84 6.26
N GLY A 72 -13.31 17.11 5.88
CA GLY A 72 -12.34 16.11 5.44
C GLY A 72 -12.57 15.66 4.00
N GLU A 73 -11.51 15.65 3.20
CA GLU A 73 -11.57 15.34 1.76
C GLU A 73 -11.34 13.85 1.47
N GLY A 74 -10.86 13.08 2.46
CA GLY A 74 -10.63 11.65 2.31
C GLY A 74 -9.49 11.27 1.34
N LYS A 75 -8.54 12.17 1.07
CA LYS A 75 -7.42 11.96 0.12
C LYS A 75 -6.71 10.62 0.33
N SER A 76 -6.30 10.32 1.56
CA SER A 76 -5.59 9.07 1.87
C SER A 76 -6.46 7.83 1.67
N THR A 77 -7.74 7.90 2.04
CA THR A 77 -8.72 6.83 1.83
C THR A 77 -8.89 6.53 0.34
N VAL A 78 -8.97 7.58 -0.48
CA VAL A 78 -9.06 7.44 -1.95
C VAL A 78 -7.78 6.84 -2.52
N THR A 79 -6.61 7.24 -2.04
CA THR A 79 -5.32 6.66 -2.49
C THR A 79 -5.24 5.16 -2.24
N VAL A 80 -5.61 4.70 -1.04
CA VAL A 80 -5.62 3.26 -0.71
C VAL A 80 -6.68 2.53 -1.52
N GLY A 81 -7.93 3.02 -1.55
CA GLY A 81 -9.01 2.38 -2.29
C GLY A 81 -8.78 2.32 -3.80
N LEU A 82 -8.12 3.32 -4.38
CA LEU A 82 -7.73 3.30 -5.79
C LEU A 82 -6.74 2.17 -6.09
N GLY A 83 -5.74 1.95 -5.23
CA GLY A 83 -4.81 0.84 -5.40
C GLY A 83 -5.44 -0.52 -5.22
N ASP A 84 -6.35 -0.68 -4.26
CA ASP A 84 -7.12 -1.91 -4.08
C ASP A 84 -7.95 -2.24 -5.33
N ALA A 85 -8.62 -1.23 -5.91
CA ALA A 85 -9.40 -1.39 -7.13
C ALA A 85 -8.54 -1.75 -8.35
N LEU A 86 -7.34 -1.14 -8.47
CA LEU A 86 -6.39 -1.44 -9.55
C LEU A 86 -5.82 -2.87 -9.42
N SER A 87 -5.50 -3.28 -8.19
CA SER A 87 -5.05 -4.64 -7.87
C SER A 87 -6.10 -5.67 -8.29
N GLN A 88 -7.37 -5.45 -7.91
CA GLN A 88 -8.49 -6.32 -8.26
C GLN A 88 -8.76 -6.37 -9.77
N LYS A 89 -8.70 -5.23 -10.48
CA LYS A 89 -9.03 -5.19 -11.92
C LYS A 89 -7.91 -5.62 -12.85
N ARG A 90 -6.64 -5.44 -12.49
CA ARG A 90 -5.51 -5.57 -13.44
C ARG A 90 -4.46 -6.59 -13.03
N ASN A 91 -4.63 -7.33 -11.93
CA ASN A 91 -3.58 -8.21 -11.37
C ASN A 91 -2.23 -7.49 -11.21
N ARG A 92 -2.25 -6.17 -11.00
CA ARG A 92 -1.06 -5.33 -10.84
C ARG A 92 -1.10 -4.65 -9.49
N GLN A 93 -0.22 -5.08 -8.59
CA GLN A 93 -0.10 -4.51 -7.25
C GLN A 93 1.03 -3.48 -7.22
N SER A 94 0.72 -2.21 -6.98
CA SER A 94 1.68 -1.27 -6.42
C SER A 94 0.96 -0.01 -5.99
N LEU A 95 0.94 0.24 -4.67
CA LEU A 95 0.76 1.59 -4.12
C LEU A 95 2.08 1.98 -3.48
N ARG A 96 2.70 3.04 -3.99
CA ARG A 96 3.79 3.73 -3.30
C ARG A 96 3.21 5.02 -2.74
N SER A 97 2.88 5.03 -1.45
CA SER A 97 2.54 6.27 -0.77
C SER A 97 3.82 7.07 -0.56
N ALA A 98 4.07 8.07 -1.42
CA ALA A 98 5.00 9.13 -1.08
C ALA A 98 4.29 10.01 -0.03
N ASN A 99 4.60 9.80 1.25
CA ASN A 99 4.36 10.84 2.24
C ASN A 99 5.31 12.00 1.91
N LEU A 100 4.85 12.94 1.06
CA LEU A 100 5.36 14.30 1.05
C LEU A 100 4.59 15.06 2.13
N LEU A 101 5.02 14.90 3.39
CA LEU A 101 4.92 15.86 4.49
C LEU A 101 6.02 15.51 5.50
#